data_AF-A0A6M1ZGM5-F1
#
_entry.id   AF-A0A6M1ZGM5-F1
#
_cell.length_a   1.000
_cell.length_b   1.000
_cell.length_c   1.000
_cell.angle_alpha   90.00
_cell.angle_beta   90.00
_cell.angle_gamma   90.00
#
_symmetry.space_group_name_H-M   'P 1'
#
loop_
_entity.id
_entity.type
_entity.pdbx_description
1 polymer ?
#
loop_
_entity_poly.entity_id
_entity_poly.type
_entity_poly.pdbx_seq_one_letter_code
_entity_poly.pdbx_strand_id
1 'polypeptide(L)'
;MIKKLTFIFFLFLVSFLSANEKNLIYLGAGINNFRRPNSRSTEFRLEFKSKYSKWLFHPILGYSMTTKKQIYAYGGVSLDLYPNR
;
A
#
# COMPACT_ATOMS: atom_id res chain seq x y z
N MET A 1 -14.68 4.01 -25.22
CA MET A 1 -13.55 3.63 -24.34
C MET A 1 -12.86 4.85 -23.71
N ILE A 2 -12.51 5.87 -24.50
CA ILE A 2 -11.83 7.11 -24.07
C ILE A 2 -12.51 7.79 -22.86
N LYS A 3 -13.85 7.94 -22.87
CA LYS A 3 -14.61 8.56 -21.77
C LYS A 3 -14.44 7.86 -20.41
N LYS A 4 -14.24 6.53 -20.39
CA LYS A 4 -14.01 5.77 -19.16
C LYS A 4 -12.60 6.00 -18.63
N LEU A 5 -11.63 6.15 -19.53
CA LEU A 5 -10.23 6.43 -19.19
C LEU A 5 -10.06 7.83 -18.59
N THR A 6 -10.73 8.84 -19.16
CA THR A 6 -10.71 10.21 -18.62
C THR A 6 -11.34 10.30 -17.23
N PHE A 7 -12.39 9.52 -16.97
CA PHE A 7 -13.01 9.47 -15.64
C PHE A 7 -12.08 8.86 -14.58
N ILE A 8 -11.36 7.79 -14.92
CA ILE A 8 -10.36 7.17 -14.03
C ILE A 8 -9.20 8.14 -13.77
N PHE A 9 -8.73 8.82 -14.81
CA PHE A 9 -7.67 9.83 -14.69
C PHE A 9 -8.12 11.01 -13.81
N PHE A 10 -9.36 11.46 -13.95
CA PHE A 10 -9.91 12.53 -13.11
C PHE A 10 -10.06 12.10 -11.64
N LEU A 11 -10.54 10.87 -11.38
CA LEU A 11 -10.57 10.29 -10.03
C LEU A 11 -9.17 10.21 -9.40
N PHE A 12 -8.17 9.83 -10.19
CA PHE A 12 -6.77 9.79 -9.76
C PHE A 12 -6.27 11.21 -9.41
N LEU A 13 -6.54 12.20 -10.27
CA LEU A 13 -6.12 13.59 -10.07
C LEU A 13 -6.76 14.23 -8.82
N VAL A 14 -8.05 14.02 -8.59
CA VAL A 14 -8.78 14.52 -7.41
C VAL A 14 -8.27 13.87 -6.12
N SER A 15 -7.86 12.60 -6.18
CA SER A 15 -7.27 11.90 -5.03
C SER A 15 -5.91 12.48 -4.64
N PHE A 16 -5.12 12.95 -5.62
CA PHE A 16 -3.82 13.59 -5.39
C PHE A 16 -3.92 14.92 -4.64
N LEU A 17 -4.91 15.76 -4.96
CA LEU A 17 -5.09 17.08 -4.35
C LEU A 17 -5.60 17.03 -2.90
N SER A 18 -6.11 15.88 -2.44
CA SER A 18 -6.71 15.71 -1.12
C SER A 18 -5.78 15.07 -0.08
N ALA A 19 -4.50 14.87 -0.42
CA ALA A 19 -3.49 14.23 0.42
C ALA A 19 -2.87 15.22 1.43
N ASN A 20 -3.70 15.76 2.32
CA ASN A 20 -3.27 16.49 3.51
C ASN A 20 -3.58 15.60 4.73
N GLU A 21 -2.54 15.05 5.37
CA GLU A 21 -2.55 14.13 6.53
C GLU A 21 -3.79 13.22 6.67
N LYS A 22 -4.06 12.39 5.65
CA LYS A 22 -5.13 11.39 5.70
C LYS A 22 -4.60 10.02 6.09
N ASN A 23 -5.47 9.22 6.71
CA ASN A 23 -5.23 7.80 6.80
C ASN A 23 -5.16 7.24 5.37
N LEU A 24 -4.13 6.45 5.08
CA LEU A 24 -3.91 5.88 3.76
C LEU A 24 -4.16 4.39 3.78
N ILE A 25 -4.70 3.88 2.67
CA ILE A 25 -4.81 2.45 2.41
C ILE A 25 -3.97 2.15 1.18
N TYR A 26 -2.97 1.28 1.33
CA TYR A 26 -2.14 0.78 0.27
C TYR A 26 -2.60 -0.60 -0.16
N LEU A 27 -2.68 -0.79 -1.47
CA LEU A 27 -2.85 -2.09 -2.10
C LEU A 27 -1.53 -2.44 -2.79
N GLY A 28 -0.98 -3.61 -2.49
CA GLY A 28 0.26 -4.10 -3.06
C GLY A 28 0.07 -5.46 -3.71
N ALA A 29 0.83 -5.70 -4.78
CA ALA A 29 1.02 -7.02 -5.34
C ALA A 29 2.50 -7.23 -5.66
N GLY A 30 3.02 -8.43 -5.45
CA GLY A 30 4.45 -8.70 -5.60
C GLY A 30 4.78 -10.19 -5.71
N ILE A 31 6.09 -10.49 -5.73
CA ILE A 31 6.61 -11.86 -5.78
C ILE A 31 7.21 -12.21 -4.42
N ASN A 32 6.60 -13.15 -3.72
CA ASN A 32 7.17 -13.73 -2.50
C ASN A 32 8.14 -14.87 -2.85
N ASN A 33 9.14 -15.09 -1.99
CA ASN A 33 10.14 -16.14 -2.14
C ASN A 33 10.87 -16.11 -3.51
N PHE A 34 11.16 -14.93 -4.04
CA PHE A 34 11.77 -14.78 -5.38
C PHE A 34 13.04 -15.63 -5.59
N ARG A 35 13.90 -15.74 -4.57
CA ARG A 35 15.15 -16.52 -4.57
C ARG A 35 14.97 -18.02 -4.31
N ARG A 36 13.77 -18.51 -4.00
CA ARG A 36 13.47 -19.93 -3.74
C ARG A 36 12.45 -20.44 -4.77
N PRO A 37 12.90 -20.97 -5.93
CA PRO A 37 12.02 -21.28 -7.07
C PRO A 37 10.85 -22.19 -6.68
N ASN A 38 11.10 -23.24 -5.91
CA ASN A 38 10.10 -24.21 -5.48
C ASN A 38 9.08 -23.63 -4.47
N SER A 39 9.37 -22.47 -3.90
CA SER A 39 8.53 -21.77 -2.90
C SER A 39 7.99 -20.43 -3.39
N ARG A 40 8.29 -20.04 -4.64
CA ARG A 40 7.84 -18.78 -5.24
C ARG A 40 6.31 -18.71 -5.28
N SER A 41 5.76 -17.55 -4.96
CA SER A 41 4.32 -17.26 -5.00
C SER A 41 4.06 -15.78 -5.28
N THR A 42 2.84 -15.46 -5.69
CA THR A 42 2.38 -14.07 -5.77
C THR A 42 1.89 -13.65 -4.39
N GLU A 43 2.27 -12.47 -3.95
CA GLU A 43 1.81 -11.82 -2.71
C GLU A 43 0.80 -10.72 -3.06
N PHE A 44 -0.29 -10.64 -2.29
CA PHE A 44 -1.21 -9.51 -2.28
C PHE A 44 -1.23 -8.92 -0.87
N ARG A 45 -1.20 -7.59 -0.79
CA ARG A 45 -1.06 -6.86 0.47
C ARG A 45 -2.10 -5.74 0.55
N LEU A 46 -2.68 -5.59 1.74
CA LEU A 46 -3.53 -4.47 2.13
C LEU A 46 -2.89 -3.85 3.37
N GLU A 47 -2.55 -2.56 3.32
CA GLU A 47 -1.89 -1.88 4.43
C GLU A 47 -2.57 -0.56 4.75
N PHE A 48 -2.96 -0.38 6.00
CA PHE A 48 -3.41 0.87 6.55
C PHE A 48 -2.23 1.62 7.15
N LYS A 49 -2.05 2.87 6.77
CA LYS A 49 -1.10 3.80 7.37
C LYS A 49 -1.85 4.94 8.04
N SER A 50 -1.61 5.11 9.34
CA SER A 50 -2.26 6.16 10.10
C SER A 50 -1.80 7.54 9.65
N LYS A 51 -2.68 8.53 9.70
CA LYS A 51 -2.31 9.95 9.61
C LYS A 51 -1.49 10.42 10.81
N TYR A 52 -1.65 9.75 11.96
CA TYR A 52 -0.91 10.12 13.16
C TYR A 52 0.55 9.79 12.95
N SER A 53 1.37 10.82 12.90
CA SER A 53 2.80 10.70 12.69
C SER A 53 3.54 11.29 13.88
N LYS A 54 4.72 10.75 14.16
CA LYS A 54 5.69 11.40 15.03
C LYS A 54 6.96 11.59 14.23
N TRP A 55 7.24 12.82 13.85
CA TRP A 55 8.36 13.18 12.97
C TRP A 55 8.24 12.53 11.59
N LEU A 56 9.03 11.50 11.27
CA LEU A 56 8.98 10.78 9.98
C LEU A 56 8.24 9.43 10.07
N PHE A 57 7.78 9.08 11.26
CA PHE A 57 7.29 7.74 11.56
C PHE A 57 5.77 7.70 11.64
N HIS A 58 5.15 6.78 10.89
CA HIS A 58 3.71 6.52 10.95
C HIS A 58 3.45 5.08 11.37
N PRO A 59 2.55 4.82 12.32
CA PRO A 59 2.06 3.48 12.60
C PRO A 59 1.38 2.88 11.37
N ILE A 60 1.68 1.61 11.10
CA ILE A 60 1.05 0.82 10.04
C ILE A 60 0.45 -0.47 10.59
N LEU A 61 -0.63 -0.90 9.96
CA LEU A 61 -1.27 -2.18 10.18
C LEU A 61 -1.59 -2.79 8.81
N GLY A 62 -1.16 -4.02 8.57
CA GLY A 62 -1.30 -4.65 7.27
C GLY A 62 -1.69 -6.12 7.34
N TYR A 63 -2.14 -6.60 6.20
CA TYR A 63 -2.48 -7.98 5.94
C TYR A 63 -1.82 -8.39 4.62
N SER A 64 -1.27 -9.59 4.60
CA SER A 64 -0.67 -10.17 3.41
C SER A 64 -1.18 -11.59 3.20
N MET A 65 -1.44 -11.91 1.94
CA MET A 65 -1.83 -13.24 1.50
C MET A 65 -1.03 -13.65 0.27
N THR A 66 -0.80 -14.95 0.11
CA THR A 66 -0.10 -15.49 -1.06
C THR A 66 -0.90 -16.54 -1.79
N THR A 67 -0.58 -16.77 -3.06
CA THR A 67 -1.19 -17.86 -3.87
C THR A 67 -0.92 -19.26 -3.32
N LYS A 68 0.05 -19.40 -2.41
CA LYS A 68 0.32 -20.66 -1.67
C LYS A 68 -0.42 -20.75 -0.33
N LYS A 69 -1.52 -20.00 -0.18
CA LYS A 69 -2.43 -20.01 0.99
C LYS A 69 -1.74 -19.61 2.31
N GLN A 70 -0.62 -18.89 2.24
CA GLN A 70 -0.03 -18.26 3.43
C GLN A 70 -0.71 -16.92 3.65
N ILE A 71 -1.14 -16.67 4.88
CA ILE A 71 -1.88 -15.48 5.31
C ILE A 71 -1.26 -15.00 6.62
N TYR A 72 -1.02 -13.69 6.74
CA TYR A 72 -0.59 -13.08 8.00
C TYR A 72 -1.01 -11.62 8.09
N ALA A 73 -1.26 -11.18 9.32
CA ALA A 73 -1.37 -9.76 9.66
C ALA A 73 -0.09 -9.29 10.33
N TYR A 74 0.22 -8.01 10.21
CA TYR A 74 1.42 -7.42 10.79
C TYR A 74 1.16 -5.96 11.19
N GLY A 75 1.87 -5.50 12.20
CA GLY A 75 1.90 -4.10 12.62
C GLY A 75 3.34 -3.59 12.61
N GLY A 76 3.52 -2.30 12.42
CA GLY A 76 4.86 -1.72 12.38
C GLY A 76 4.84 -0.20 12.29
N VAL A 77 5.97 0.34 11.85
CA VAL A 77 6.16 1.77 11.65
C VAL A 77 6.76 2.00 10.27
N SER A 78 6.13 2.84 9.45
CA SER A 78 6.68 3.29 8.17
C SER A 78 7.51 4.56 8.37
N LEU A 79 8.63 4.67 7.66
CA LEU A 79 9.47 5.87 7.62
C LEU A 79 9.23 6.62 6.31
N ASP A 80 8.84 7.89 6.40
CA ASP A 80 8.72 8.78 5.25
C ASP A 80 10.01 9.59 5.09
N LEU A 81 10.80 9.27 4.07
CA LEU A 81 12.06 9.97 3.78
C LEU A 81 11.85 11.39 3.23
N TYR A 82 10.69 11.62 2.61
CA TYR A 82 10.27 12.92 2.06
C TYR A 82 8.91 13.28 2.66
N PRO A 83 8.87 13.73 3.92
CA PRO A 83 7.62 14.17 4.54
C PRO A 83 7.12 15.41 3.77
N ASN A 84 5.93 15.33 3.17
CA ASN A 84 5.28 16.53 2.66
C ASN A 84 5.02 17.47 3.84
N ARG A 85 5.76 18.57 3.92
CA ARG A 85 5.45 19.73 4.77
C ARG A 85 4.70 20.76 3.94
#